data_AF-A0A914FH92-F1
#
_entry.id   AF-A0A914FH92-F1
#
_cell.length_a   1.000
_cell.length_b   1.000
_cell.length_c   1.000
_cell.angle_alpha   90.00
_cell.angle_beta   90.00
_cell.angle_gamma   90.00
#
_symmetry.space_group_name_H-M   'P 1'
#
loop_
_entity.id
_entity.type
_entity.pdbx_description
1 polymer ?
#
loop_
_entity_poly.entity_id
_entity_poly.type
_entity_poly.pdbx_seq_one_letter_code
_entity_poly.pdbx_strand_id
1 'polypeptide(L)'
;MRKFLGAALFKRILKLSFYGHFVAGENTKELLPIVQKMRKFGVQSIMDYSVESDSLQNIEEKAASEIVCEKKILKITEKEFDKILKIFTKCIDTVANATKKEGFAAIKLTALGRPQLFTKYSEMIVQLQTFFKAITGSTNNDIFLNKISKEEFLKRLEEFQIKIENQIFEDWFKMLDSDNDGFIDYYDWEALVNEKKELIQMFTSFNVKTGRIEPLIQQFTEIEEKEVHYFELA
;
A
#
# COMPACT_ATOMS: atom_id res chain seq x y z
N MET A 1 36.44 14.68 5.99
CA MET A 1 36.92 13.56 6.83
C MET A 1 37.08 12.22 6.08
N ARG A 2 36.12 11.75 5.27
CA ARG A 2 36.27 10.48 4.50
C ARG A 2 37.48 10.45 3.56
N LYS A 3 37.84 11.61 2.98
CA LYS A 3 39.02 11.79 2.11
C LYS A 3 40.37 11.77 2.85
N PHE A 4 40.38 11.94 4.18
CA PHE A 4 41.62 12.12 4.97
C PHE A 4 41.91 10.96 5.93
N LEU A 5 40.90 10.35 6.56
CA LEU A 5 41.12 9.29 7.58
C LEU A 5 41.00 7.85 7.04
N GLY A 6 40.66 7.65 5.78
CA GLY A 6 40.37 6.31 5.24
C GLY A 6 39.04 5.72 5.77
N ALA A 7 38.42 4.86 4.97
CA ALA A 7 37.05 4.38 5.24
C ALA A 7 36.93 3.57 6.55
N ALA A 8 37.95 2.77 6.89
CA ALA A 8 37.92 1.89 8.06
C ALA A 8 38.01 2.65 9.39
N LEU A 9 38.93 3.63 9.49
CA LEU A 9 39.09 4.45 10.69
C LEU A 9 37.88 5.36 10.91
N PHE A 10 37.36 5.95 9.83
CA PHE A 10 36.13 6.73 9.88
C PHE A 10 34.95 5.92 10.42
N LYS A 11 34.74 4.71 9.88
CA LYS A 11 33.68 3.80 10.31
C LYS A 11 33.81 3.42 11.78
N ARG A 12 35.04 3.18 12.26
CA ARG A 12 35.30 2.86 13.67
C ARG A 12 34.99 4.04 14.59
N ILE A 13 35.40 5.26 14.22
CA ILE A 13 35.07 6.47 14.98
C ILE A 13 33.56 6.70 15.00
N LEU A 14 32.88 6.49 13.86
CA LEU A 14 31.43 6.63 13.76
C LEU A 14 30.70 5.62 14.68
N LYS A 15 31.11 4.35 14.70
CA LYS A 15 30.54 3.34 15.61
C LYS A 15 30.77 3.62 17.09
N LEU A 16 31.83 4.35 17.43
CA LEU A 16 32.10 4.81 18.80
C LEU A 16 31.33 6.09 19.17
N SER A 17 30.78 6.79 18.18
CA SER A 17 30.00 8.01 18.40
C SER A 17 28.54 7.71 18.78
N PHE A 18 27.74 8.78 18.92
CA PHE A 18 26.29 8.71 19.09
C PHE A 18 25.61 7.81 18.04
N TYR A 19 26.13 7.76 16.81
CA TYR A 19 25.60 6.88 15.76
C TYR A 19 25.51 5.40 16.19
N GLY A 20 26.50 4.88 16.93
CA GLY A 20 26.50 3.51 17.42
C GLY A 20 25.45 3.21 18.51
N HIS A 21 24.81 4.25 19.06
CA HIS A 21 23.69 4.09 19.99
C HIS A 21 22.37 3.81 19.25
N PHE A 22 22.22 4.31 18.02
CA PHE A 22 21.00 4.13 17.21
C PHE A 22 21.12 2.95 16.24
N VAL A 23 22.33 2.68 15.73
CA VAL A 23 22.56 1.63 14.75
C VAL A 23 23.18 0.42 15.42
N ALA A 24 22.32 -0.58 15.70
CA ALA A 24 22.71 -1.81 16.36
C ALA A 24 23.57 -2.76 15.49
N GLY A 25 23.73 -2.48 14.20
CA GLY A 25 24.63 -3.25 13.34
C GLY A 25 24.31 -3.09 11.86
N GLU A 26 25.30 -3.31 11.00
CA GLU A 26 25.11 -3.21 9.55
C GLU A 26 24.56 -4.50 8.93
N ASN A 27 24.65 -5.60 9.66
CA ASN A 27 24.26 -6.91 9.21
C ASN A 27 23.77 -7.75 10.39
N THR A 28 23.07 -8.83 10.07
CA THR A 28 22.53 -9.80 11.04
C THR A 28 23.58 -10.28 12.06
N LYS A 29 24.84 -10.49 11.65
CA LYS A 29 25.88 -11.01 12.55
C LYS A 29 26.28 -10.00 13.64
N GLU A 30 26.30 -8.70 13.30
CA GLU A 30 26.56 -7.63 14.26
C GLU A 30 25.36 -7.37 15.18
N LEU A 31 24.14 -7.48 14.64
CA LEU A 31 22.88 -7.21 15.34
C LEU A 31 22.54 -8.27 16.40
N LEU A 32 22.71 -9.55 16.08
CA LEU A 32 22.35 -10.69 16.95
C LEU A 32 22.91 -10.59 18.39
N PRO A 33 24.21 -10.35 18.61
CA PRO A 33 24.75 -10.29 19.97
C PRO A 33 24.19 -9.11 20.78
N ILE A 34 23.84 -7.99 20.14
CA ILE A 34 23.25 -6.83 20.81
C ILE A 34 21.81 -7.13 21.24
N VAL A 35 21.01 -7.71 20.35
CA VAL A 35 19.65 -8.16 20.66
C VAL A 35 19.64 -9.18 21.80
N GLN A 36 20.54 -10.18 21.75
CA GLN A 36 20.67 -11.17 22.82
C GLN A 36 21.10 -10.54 24.15
N LYS A 37 21.98 -9.54 24.12
CA LYS A 37 22.40 -8.81 25.32
C LYS A 37 21.22 -8.05 25.93
N MET A 38 20.47 -7.28 25.14
CA MET A 38 19.28 -6.56 25.61
C MET A 38 18.26 -7.50 26.24
N ARG A 39 18.04 -8.66 25.62
CA ARG A 39 17.12 -9.68 26.11
C ARG A 39 17.52 -10.23 27.48
N LYS A 40 18.82 -10.40 27.77
CA LYS A 40 19.29 -10.82 29.11
C LYS A 40 18.87 -9.85 30.21
N PHE A 41 18.64 -8.59 29.88
CA PHE A 41 18.13 -7.56 30.80
C PHE A 41 16.61 -7.40 30.73
N GLY A 42 15.88 -8.32 30.08
CA GLY A 42 14.43 -8.24 29.92
C GLY A 42 13.96 -7.21 28.89
N VAL A 43 14.86 -6.62 28.12
CA VAL A 43 14.52 -5.63 27.09
C VAL A 43 14.28 -6.32 25.75
N GLN A 44 13.08 -6.17 25.21
CA GLN A 44 12.75 -6.59 23.85
C GLN A 44 13.20 -5.52 22.85
N SER A 45 13.61 -5.96 21.65
CA SER A 45 14.09 -5.08 20.59
C SER A 45 13.13 -5.10 19.40
N ILE A 46 12.88 -3.93 18.82
CA ILE A 46 12.24 -3.77 17.52
C ILE A 46 13.35 -3.57 16.49
N MET A 47 13.39 -4.41 15.44
CA MET A 47 14.32 -4.21 14.33
C MET A 47 13.69 -3.28 13.32
N ASP A 48 14.29 -2.11 13.13
CA ASP A 48 13.89 -1.12 12.14
C ASP A 48 14.96 -1.02 11.06
N TYR A 49 14.63 -1.43 9.84
CA TYR A 49 15.48 -1.15 8.68
C TYR A 49 15.10 0.22 8.14
N SER A 50 15.94 1.22 8.46
CA SER A 50 15.71 2.63 8.16
C SER A 50 15.94 2.97 6.67
N VAL A 51 15.22 2.30 5.77
CA VAL A 51 15.08 2.72 4.38
C VAL A 51 13.77 3.48 4.23
N GLU A 52 13.81 4.56 3.46
CA GLU A 52 12.67 5.43 3.24
C GLU A 52 12.45 5.63 1.74
N SER A 53 11.22 6.03 1.39
CA SER A 53 10.82 6.34 0.01
C SER A 53 11.72 7.36 -0.66
N ASP A 54 12.29 8.30 0.08
CA ASP A 54 13.09 9.40 -0.47
C ASP A 54 14.41 8.88 -1.05
N SER A 55 14.93 7.77 -0.49
CA SER A 55 16.10 7.08 -1.06
C SER A 55 15.78 6.49 -2.44
N LEU A 56 14.51 6.13 -2.68
CA LEU A 56 14.02 5.55 -3.93
C LEU A 56 13.61 6.65 -4.93
N GLN A 57 13.04 7.76 -4.47
CA GLN A 57 12.79 8.94 -5.31
C GLN A 57 14.07 9.44 -5.97
N ASN A 58 15.18 9.49 -5.22
CA ASN A 58 16.49 9.82 -5.79
C ASN A 58 16.94 8.84 -6.90
N ILE A 59 16.55 7.56 -6.81
CA ILE A 59 16.84 6.56 -7.85
C ILE A 59 15.95 6.79 -9.07
N GLU A 60 14.67 7.09 -8.87
CA GLU A 60 13.74 7.44 -9.94
C GLU A 60 14.17 8.71 -10.68
N GLU A 61 14.52 9.78 -9.95
CA GLU A 61 15.01 11.04 -10.53
C GLU A 61 16.29 10.81 -11.34
N LYS A 62 17.21 10.00 -10.81
CA LYS A 62 18.44 9.64 -11.52
C LYS A 62 18.14 8.83 -12.78
N ALA A 63 17.28 7.82 -12.68
CA ALA A 63 16.86 7.02 -13.83
C ALA A 63 16.15 7.87 -14.89
N ALA A 64 15.28 8.79 -14.48
CA ALA A 64 14.57 9.73 -15.35
C ALA A 64 15.50 10.73 -16.05
N SER A 65 16.61 11.11 -15.40
CA SER A 65 17.62 11.99 -16.01
C SER A 65 18.40 11.32 -17.14
N GLU A 66 18.53 9.98 -17.10
CA GLU A 66 19.30 9.20 -18.08
C GLU A 66 18.40 8.49 -19.11
N ILE A 67 17.14 8.21 -18.77
CA ILE A 67 16.23 7.36 -19.54
C ILE A 67 14.92 8.09 -19.80
N VAL A 68 14.58 8.30 -21.07
CA VAL A 68 13.30 8.94 -21.48
C VAL A 68 12.11 7.98 -21.38
N CYS A 69 12.35 6.67 -21.37
CA CYS A 69 11.29 5.66 -21.39
C CYS A 69 10.79 5.31 -19.99
N GLU A 70 9.57 5.76 -19.65
CA GLU A 70 8.87 5.49 -18.39
C GLU A 70 8.82 4.01 -18.01
N LYS A 71 8.51 3.13 -18.97
CA LYS A 71 8.49 1.67 -18.76
C LYS A 71 9.86 1.09 -18.33
N LYS A 72 10.97 1.72 -18.73
CA LYS A 72 12.31 1.30 -18.32
C LYS A 72 12.65 1.80 -16.92
N ILE A 73 12.26 3.03 -16.60
CA ILE A 73 12.40 3.60 -15.25
C ILE A 73 11.65 2.71 -14.25
N LEU A 74 10.40 2.38 -14.54
CA LEU A 74 9.57 1.49 -13.74
C LEU A 74 10.29 0.17 -13.38
N LYS A 75 10.81 -0.54 -14.39
CA LYS A 75 11.53 -1.81 -14.19
C LYS A 75 12.78 -1.68 -13.33
N ILE A 76 13.43 -0.51 -13.34
CA ILE A 76 14.61 -0.26 -12.50
C ILE A 76 14.13 -0.07 -11.06
N THR A 77 13.09 0.75 -10.85
CA THR A 77 12.52 0.99 -9.52
C THR A 77 11.95 -0.30 -8.90
N GLU A 78 11.20 -1.11 -9.66
CA GLU A 78 10.67 -2.41 -9.22
C GLU A 78 11.78 -3.33 -8.70
N LYS A 79 12.91 -3.39 -9.40
CA LYS A 79 14.07 -4.18 -8.93
C LYS A 79 14.68 -3.66 -7.63
N GLU A 80 14.57 -2.37 -7.34
CA GLU A 80 15.01 -1.83 -6.06
C GLU A 80 14.00 -2.16 -4.96
N PHE A 81 12.69 -2.06 -5.22
CA PHE A 81 11.65 -2.51 -4.29
C PHE A 81 11.81 -4.00 -3.94
N ASP A 82 12.12 -4.86 -4.91
CA ASP A 82 12.41 -6.29 -4.67
C ASP A 82 13.60 -6.52 -3.73
N LYS A 83 14.64 -5.67 -3.83
CA LYS A 83 15.79 -5.75 -2.93
C LYS A 83 15.38 -5.36 -1.52
N ILE A 84 14.56 -4.33 -1.38
CA ILE A 84 14.04 -3.89 -0.08
C ILE A 84 13.16 -4.98 0.53
N LEU A 85 12.27 -5.58 -0.26
CA LEU A 85 11.43 -6.70 0.19
C LEU A 85 12.29 -7.85 0.73
N LYS A 86 13.34 -8.25 0.01
CA LYS A 86 14.30 -9.27 0.48
C LYS A 86 15.00 -8.87 1.78
N ILE A 87 15.30 -7.59 1.97
CA ILE A 87 15.88 -7.09 3.23
C ILE A 87 14.86 -7.19 4.35
N PHE A 88 13.60 -6.80 4.14
CA PHE A 88 12.54 -6.94 5.14
C PHE A 88 12.28 -8.40 5.52
N THR A 89 12.21 -9.33 4.55
CA THR A 89 12.11 -10.77 4.84
C THR A 89 13.28 -11.22 5.71
N LYS A 90 14.51 -10.81 5.37
CA LYS A 90 15.69 -11.14 6.16
C LYS A 90 15.66 -10.52 7.56
N CYS A 91 15.11 -9.32 7.72
CA CYS A 91 14.90 -8.69 9.02
C CYS A 91 13.91 -9.49 9.86
N ILE A 92 12.77 -9.90 9.29
CA ILE A 92 11.78 -10.77 9.95
C ILE A 92 12.44 -12.09 10.39
N ASP A 93 13.15 -12.77 9.49
CA ASP A 93 13.85 -14.02 9.81
C ASP A 93 14.91 -13.82 10.89
N THR A 94 15.65 -12.72 10.82
CA THR A 94 16.68 -12.38 11.80
C THR A 94 16.06 -12.17 13.18
N VAL A 95 14.99 -11.38 13.26
CA VAL A 95 14.27 -11.12 14.50
C VAL A 95 13.71 -12.41 15.07
N ALA A 96 13.01 -13.21 14.26
CA ALA A 96 12.43 -14.47 14.68
C ALA A 96 13.49 -15.41 15.29
N ASN A 97 14.66 -15.53 14.65
CA ASN A 97 15.76 -16.34 15.15
C ASN A 97 16.45 -15.75 16.38
N ALA A 98 16.67 -14.43 16.43
CA ALA A 98 17.33 -13.74 17.55
C ALA A 98 16.49 -13.78 18.84
N THR A 99 15.17 -13.71 18.67
CA THR A 99 14.23 -13.45 19.75
C THR A 99 13.31 -14.63 20.04
N LYS A 100 13.64 -15.85 19.60
CA LYS A 100 12.76 -17.03 19.76
C LYS A 100 11.30 -16.71 19.35
N LYS A 101 11.13 -15.94 18.27
CA LYS A 101 9.83 -15.49 17.72
C LYS A 101 9.03 -14.50 18.58
N GLU A 102 9.64 -13.82 19.55
CA GLU A 102 8.97 -12.82 20.40
C GLU A 102 9.28 -11.37 20.04
N GLY A 103 10.20 -11.13 19.10
CA GLY A 103 10.63 -9.80 18.70
C GLY A 103 9.78 -9.24 17.56
N PHE A 104 9.87 -7.92 17.38
CA PHE A 104 9.14 -7.20 16.36
C PHE A 104 10.08 -6.70 15.25
N ALA A 105 9.56 -6.65 14.02
CA ALA A 105 10.18 -5.96 12.91
C ALA A 105 9.29 -4.78 12.50
N ALA A 106 9.87 -3.58 12.41
CA ALA A 106 9.20 -2.41 11.86
C ALA A 106 9.44 -2.37 10.35
N ILE A 107 8.36 -2.34 9.59
CA ILE A 107 8.39 -2.29 8.12
C ILE A 107 7.58 -1.08 7.68
N LYS A 108 8.19 -0.24 6.85
CA LYS A 108 7.51 0.88 6.20
C LYS A 108 7.00 0.41 4.84
N LEU A 109 5.68 0.32 4.65
CA LEU A 109 5.08 -0.07 3.38
C LEU A 109 5.50 0.86 2.24
N THR A 110 5.69 2.15 2.54
CA THR A 110 6.15 3.18 1.60
C THR A 110 7.57 2.92 1.05
N ALA A 111 8.33 2.00 1.64
CA ALA A 111 9.61 1.57 1.10
C ALA A 111 9.49 0.49 0.01
N LEU A 112 8.29 -0.09 -0.18
CA LEU A 112 8.02 -1.14 -1.16
C LEU A 112 7.38 -0.62 -2.44
N GLY A 113 7.00 0.65 -2.49
CA GLY A 113 6.31 1.25 -3.63
C GLY A 113 6.42 2.76 -3.67
N ARG A 114 5.89 3.36 -4.74
CA ARG A 114 5.90 4.81 -4.91
C ARG A 114 4.88 5.45 -3.94
N PRO A 115 5.26 6.46 -3.14
CA PRO A 115 4.32 7.14 -2.24
C PRO A 115 3.08 7.67 -2.93
N GLN A 116 3.21 8.18 -4.16
CA GLN A 116 2.10 8.71 -4.95
C GLN A 116 1.06 7.62 -5.26
N LEU A 117 1.50 6.39 -5.51
CA LEU A 117 0.61 5.26 -5.74
C LEU A 117 -0.16 4.90 -4.46
N PHE A 118 0.51 4.86 -3.31
CA PHE A 118 -0.15 4.58 -2.03
C PHE A 118 -1.15 5.66 -1.63
N THR A 119 -0.83 6.93 -1.88
CA THR A 119 -1.77 8.04 -1.66
C THR A 119 -3.01 7.86 -2.53
N LYS A 120 -2.81 7.61 -3.83
CA LYS A 120 -3.90 7.39 -4.78
C LYS A 120 -4.79 6.20 -4.40
N TYR A 121 -4.18 5.10 -3.96
CA TYR A 121 -4.90 3.92 -3.49
C TYR A 121 -5.68 4.20 -2.19
N SER A 122 -5.09 4.95 -1.26
CA SER A 122 -5.77 5.39 -0.03
C SER A 122 -6.96 6.29 -0.33
N GLU A 123 -6.79 7.26 -1.23
CA GLU A 123 -7.87 8.14 -1.71
C GLU A 123 -9.02 7.34 -2.33
N MET A 124 -8.68 6.34 -3.15
CA MET A 124 -9.65 5.42 -3.76
C MET A 124 -10.46 4.66 -2.70
N ILE A 125 -9.81 4.07 -1.69
CA ILE A 125 -10.50 3.36 -0.59
C ILE A 125 -11.47 4.28 0.15
N VAL A 126 -11.02 5.50 0.47
CA VAL A 126 -11.85 6.48 1.18
C VAL A 126 -13.06 6.90 0.33
N GLN A 127 -12.87 7.08 -0.98
CA GLN A 127 -13.97 7.39 -1.91
C GLN A 127 -14.98 6.25 -1.96
N LEU A 128 -14.52 5.00 -2.07
CA LEU A 128 -15.36 3.80 -2.07
C LEU A 128 -16.17 3.67 -0.79
N GLN A 129 -15.56 3.85 0.38
CA GLN A 129 -16.25 3.81 1.67
C GLN A 129 -17.27 4.95 1.81
N THR A 130 -16.94 6.14 1.32
CA THR A 130 -17.83 7.30 1.37
C THR A 130 -19.04 7.07 0.47
N PHE A 131 -18.81 6.50 -0.71
CA PHE A 131 -19.87 6.16 -1.65
C PHE A 131 -20.80 5.07 -1.09
N PHE A 132 -20.24 4.01 -0.49
CA PHE A 132 -21.03 2.98 0.18
C PHE A 132 -21.92 3.57 1.29
N LYS A 133 -21.37 4.46 2.13
CA LYS A 133 -22.15 5.18 3.16
C LYS A 133 -23.28 6.01 2.56
N ALA A 134 -23.00 6.72 1.47
CA ALA A 134 -23.98 7.57 0.79
C ALA A 134 -25.16 6.76 0.23
N ILE A 135 -24.88 5.57 -0.32
CA ILE A 135 -25.92 4.69 -0.88
C ILE A 135 -26.70 3.94 0.20
N THR A 136 -26.01 3.40 1.21
CA THR A 136 -26.66 2.63 2.29
C THR A 136 -27.33 3.53 3.34
N GLY A 137 -27.00 4.82 3.35
CA GLY A 137 -27.40 5.74 4.43
C GLY A 137 -26.69 5.44 5.76
N SER A 138 -25.63 4.64 5.73
CA SER A 138 -24.89 4.21 6.92
C SER A 138 -23.97 5.30 7.46
N THR A 139 -23.66 5.21 8.75
CA THR A 139 -22.64 6.01 9.42
C THR A 139 -21.36 5.21 9.64
N ASN A 140 -20.31 5.85 10.15
CA ASN A 140 -19.05 5.14 10.46
C ASN A 140 -19.23 4.02 11.50
N ASN A 141 -20.25 4.08 12.35
CA ASN A 141 -20.42 3.14 13.47
C ASN A 141 -21.17 1.86 13.09
N ASP A 142 -21.92 1.89 12.01
CA ASP A 142 -22.82 0.82 11.59
C ASP A 142 -22.57 0.36 10.15
N ILE A 143 -21.49 0.83 9.51
CA ILE A 143 -21.16 0.48 8.12
C ILE A 143 -21.14 -1.04 7.87
N PHE A 144 -20.65 -1.82 8.83
CA PHE A 144 -20.56 -3.28 8.75
C PHE A 144 -21.90 -4.01 8.95
N LEU A 145 -22.92 -3.31 9.46
CA LEU A 145 -24.25 -3.87 9.73
C LEU A 145 -25.27 -3.52 8.64
N ASN A 146 -24.92 -2.56 7.79
CA ASN A 146 -25.79 -2.12 6.73
C ASN A 146 -25.61 -2.99 5.49
N LYS A 147 -26.76 -3.34 4.92
CA LYS A 147 -26.86 -4.05 3.66
C LYS A 147 -27.92 -3.39 2.81
N ILE A 148 -27.75 -3.45 1.51
CA ILE A 148 -28.68 -2.82 0.57
C ILE A 148 -29.18 -3.86 -0.42
N SER A 149 -30.50 -3.92 -0.61
CA SER A 149 -31.07 -4.77 -1.65
C SER A 149 -30.80 -4.15 -3.02
N LYS A 150 -30.88 -4.98 -4.05
CA LYS A 150 -30.74 -4.55 -5.44
C LYS A 150 -31.65 -3.38 -5.83
N GLU A 151 -32.91 -3.44 -5.43
CA GLU A 151 -33.91 -2.43 -5.77
C GLU A 151 -33.61 -1.09 -5.09
N GLU A 152 -33.22 -1.11 -3.81
CA GLU A 152 -32.85 0.10 -3.09
C GLU A 152 -31.54 0.67 -3.63
N PHE A 153 -30.59 -0.18 -4.02
CA PHE A 153 -29.35 0.25 -4.65
C PHE A 153 -29.59 0.99 -5.97
N LEU A 154 -30.43 0.44 -6.86
CA LEU A 154 -30.81 1.09 -8.12
C LEU A 154 -31.49 2.44 -7.89
N LYS A 155 -32.45 2.48 -6.95
CA LYS A 155 -33.14 3.71 -6.60
C LYS A 155 -32.17 4.79 -6.10
N ARG A 156 -31.18 4.42 -5.28
CA ARG A 156 -30.15 5.34 -4.79
C ARG A 156 -29.27 5.86 -5.92
N LEU A 157 -28.85 4.99 -6.84
CA LEU A 157 -28.09 5.42 -8.03
C LEU A 157 -28.88 6.44 -8.86
N GLU A 158 -30.18 6.22 -9.06
CA GLU A 158 -31.06 7.17 -9.74
C GLU A 158 -31.16 8.51 -8.98
N GLU A 159 -31.27 8.49 -7.65
CA GLU A 159 -31.24 9.69 -6.79
C GLU A 159 -29.93 10.48 -6.97
N PHE A 160 -28.80 9.79 -7.14
CA PHE A 160 -27.49 10.39 -7.44
C PHE A 160 -27.30 10.75 -8.92
N GLN A 161 -28.32 10.58 -9.76
CA GLN A 161 -28.28 10.84 -11.22
C GLN A 161 -27.22 10.00 -11.95
N ILE A 162 -26.87 8.85 -11.40
CA ILE A 162 -25.94 7.89 -12.01
C ILE A 162 -26.75 6.99 -12.93
N LYS A 163 -26.48 7.07 -14.25
CA LYS A 163 -27.13 6.22 -15.24
C LYS A 163 -26.28 4.98 -15.50
N ILE A 164 -26.82 3.81 -15.19
CA ILE A 164 -26.19 2.51 -15.50
C ILE A 164 -27.14 1.74 -16.42
N GLU A 165 -26.60 1.11 -17.47
CA GLU A 165 -27.40 0.22 -18.32
C GLU A 165 -27.80 -1.03 -17.54
N ASN A 166 -29.08 -1.41 -17.61
CA ASN A 166 -29.64 -2.51 -16.79
C ASN A 166 -28.87 -3.83 -16.95
N GLN A 167 -28.45 -4.20 -18.17
CA GLN A 167 -27.72 -5.44 -18.39
C GLN A 167 -26.36 -5.46 -17.67
N ILE A 168 -25.66 -4.32 -17.69
CA ILE A 168 -24.36 -4.14 -17.03
C ILE A 168 -24.54 -4.22 -15.51
N PHE A 169 -25.60 -3.59 -14.99
CA PHE A 169 -25.91 -3.63 -13.57
C PHE A 169 -26.26 -5.04 -13.07
N GLU A 170 -27.01 -5.83 -13.85
CA GLU A 170 -27.35 -7.22 -13.50
C GLU A 170 -26.12 -8.10 -13.35
N ASP A 171 -25.18 -7.99 -14.29
CA ASP A 171 -23.93 -8.74 -14.26
C ASP A 171 -23.05 -8.28 -13.09
N TRP A 172 -23.04 -6.96 -12.84
CA TRP A 172 -22.34 -6.35 -11.71
C TRP A 172 -22.89 -6.78 -10.34
N PHE A 173 -24.21 -6.77 -10.18
CA PHE A 173 -24.86 -7.14 -8.93
C PHE A 173 -24.58 -8.61 -8.60
N LYS A 174 -24.69 -9.51 -9.58
CA LYS A 174 -24.31 -10.92 -9.40
C LYS A 174 -22.84 -11.13 -9.05
N MET A 175 -21.97 -10.24 -9.51
CA MET A 175 -20.55 -10.30 -9.18
C MET A 175 -20.24 -9.79 -7.77
N LEU A 176 -21.11 -8.94 -7.21
CA LEU A 176 -20.98 -8.40 -5.87
C LEU A 176 -21.64 -9.26 -4.81
N ASP A 177 -22.84 -9.76 -5.08
CA ASP A 177 -23.61 -10.67 -4.23
C ASP A 177 -22.95 -12.06 -4.24
N SER A 178 -21.76 -12.12 -3.66
CA SER A 178 -20.86 -13.27 -3.73
C SER A 178 -21.41 -14.48 -3.00
N ASP A 179 -22.23 -14.25 -1.98
CA ASP A 179 -22.93 -15.26 -1.20
C ASP A 179 -24.36 -15.55 -1.72
N ASN A 180 -24.84 -14.80 -2.73
CA ASN A 180 -26.16 -14.91 -3.35
C ASN A 180 -27.32 -14.74 -2.36
N ASP A 181 -27.16 -13.88 -1.34
CA ASP A 181 -28.20 -13.56 -0.37
C ASP A 181 -29.19 -12.49 -0.88
N GLY A 182 -28.89 -11.87 -2.03
CA GLY A 182 -29.71 -10.85 -2.68
C GLY A 182 -29.48 -9.43 -2.14
N PHE A 183 -28.49 -9.25 -1.28
CA PHE A 183 -28.05 -7.98 -0.73
C PHE A 183 -26.58 -7.74 -1.08
N ILE A 184 -26.18 -6.48 -0.95
CA ILE A 184 -24.76 -6.09 -0.97
C ILE A 184 -24.44 -5.58 0.42
N ASP A 185 -23.53 -6.25 1.12
CA ASP A 185 -23.01 -5.77 2.40
C ASP A 185 -21.63 -5.10 2.24
N TYR A 186 -21.03 -4.70 3.36
CA TYR A 186 -19.72 -4.04 3.35
C TYR A 186 -18.60 -4.98 2.89
N TYR A 187 -18.68 -6.29 3.16
CA TYR A 187 -17.66 -7.26 2.78
C TYR A 187 -17.73 -7.58 1.28
N ASP A 188 -18.92 -7.70 0.72
CA ASP A 188 -19.13 -7.77 -0.73
C ASP A 188 -18.55 -6.52 -1.42
N TRP A 189 -18.79 -5.35 -0.82
CA TRP A 189 -18.24 -4.09 -1.28
C TRP A 189 -16.71 -4.01 -1.17
N GLU A 190 -16.13 -4.54 -0.10
CA GLU A 190 -14.68 -4.60 0.10
C GLU A 190 -14.02 -5.57 -0.89
N ALA A 191 -14.67 -6.70 -1.18
CA ALA A 191 -14.21 -7.66 -2.19
C ALA A 191 -14.12 -7.03 -3.58
N LEU A 192 -15.02 -6.09 -3.93
CA LEU A 192 -14.94 -5.31 -5.18
C LEU A 192 -13.64 -4.53 -5.32
N VAL A 193 -13.14 -3.96 -4.22
CA VAL A 193 -11.89 -3.19 -4.19
C VAL A 193 -10.69 -4.09 -4.50
N ASN A 194 -10.76 -5.34 -4.06
CA ASN A 194 -9.66 -6.30 -4.17
C ASN A 194 -9.68 -7.09 -5.48
N GLU A 195 -10.85 -7.36 -6.07
CA GLU A 195 -10.95 -8.32 -7.18
C GLU A 195 -11.16 -7.71 -8.56
N LYS A 196 -11.85 -6.56 -8.74
CA LYS A 196 -12.40 -6.24 -10.08
C LYS A 196 -12.35 -4.77 -10.50
N LYS A 197 -11.37 -4.48 -11.36
CA LYS A 197 -11.09 -3.19 -12.02
C LYS A 197 -12.21 -2.66 -12.93
N GLU A 198 -13.01 -3.56 -13.51
CA GLU A 198 -14.14 -3.21 -14.40
C GLU A 198 -15.27 -2.48 -13.65
N LEU A 199 -15.37 -2.70 -12.33
CA LEU A 199 -16.44 -2.16 -11.50
C LEU A 199 -16.19 -0.68 -11.12
N ILE A 200 -14.91 -0.27 -11.01
CA ILE A 200 -14.53 1.14 -10.76
C ILE A 200 -14.92 2.05 -11.93
N GLN A 201 -14.88 1.51 -13.17
CA GLN A 201 -15.26 2.24 -14.37
C GLN A 201 -16.77 2.54 -14.43
N MET A 202 -17.59 1.84 -13.65
CA MET A 202 -19.04 2.05 -13.61
C MET A 202 -19.46 3.22 -12.71
N PHE A 203 -18.63 3.59 -11.74
CA PHE A 203 -18.86 4.77 -10.91
C PHE A 203 -18.46 6.03 -11.67
N THR A 204 -19.21 6.36 -12.72
CA THR A 204 -19.10 7.66 -13.39
C THR A 204 -20.36 8.46 -13.15
N SER A 205 -20.20 9.75 -12.86
CA SER A 205 -21.32 10.67 -12.74
C SER A 205 -21.14 11.85 -13.67
N PHE A 206 -22.24 12.43 -14.11
CA PHE A 206 -22.20 13.66 -14.89
C PHE A 206 -21.89 14.84 -13.96
N ASN A 207 -20.70 15.40 -14.08
CA ASN A 207 -20.30 16.57 -13.30
C ASN A 207 -20.89 17.84 -13.94
N VAL A 208 -21.90 18.41 -13.29
CA VAL A 208 -22.63 19.60 -13.76
C VAL A 208 -21.72 20.84 -13.90
N LYS A 209 -20.63 20.92 -13.11
CA LYS A 209 -19.69 22.06 -13.17
C LYS A 209 -18.75 21.97 -14.38
N THR A 210 -18.35 20.77 -14.76
CA THR A 210 -17.41 20.55 -15.88
C THR A 210 -18.12 20.16 -17.18
N GLY A 211 -19.40 19.81 -17.11
CA GLY A 211 -20.24 19.40 -18.24
C GLY A 211 -19.82 18.06 -18.85
N ARG A 212 -19.07 17.24 -18.10
CA ARG A 212 -18.49 15.97 -18.56
C ARG A 212 -18.89 14.83 -17.63
N ILE A 213 -18.91 13.62 -18.19
CA ILE A 213 -18.97 12.39 -17.40
C ILE A 213 -17.59 12.19 -16.79
N GLU A 214 -17.51 12.22 -15.47
CA GLU A 214 -16.28 12.04 -14.71
C GLU A 214 -16.39 10.81 -13.80
N PRO A 215 -15.33 10.03 -13.64
CA PRO A 215 -15.33 8.95 -12.67
C PRO A 215 -15.43 9.52 -11.25
N LEU A 216 -16.37 9.00 -10.48
CA LEU A 216 -16.58 9.26 -9.05
C LEU A 216 -15.42 8.73 -8.20
N ILE A 217 -14.73 7.72 -8.71
CA ILE A 217 -13.59 7.08 -8.06
C ILE A 217 -12.35 7.29 -8.93
N GLN A 218 -11.27 7.69 -8.30
CA GLN A 218 -10.00 7.92 -8.97
C GLN A 218 -9.50 6.63 -9.64
N GLN A 219 -9.25 6.68 -10.95
CA GLN A 219 -8.77 5.53 -11.72
C GLN A 219 -7.24 5.49 -11.77
N PHE A 220 -6.67 4.30 -11.68
CA PHE A 220 -5.25 4.06 -11.95
C PHE A 220 -4.97 4.13 -13.46
N THR A 221 -3.77 4.59 -13.81
CA THR A 221 -3.24 4.47 -15.18
C THR A 221 -2.84 3.01 -15.43
N GLU A 222 -2.71 2.59 -16.70
CA GLU A 222 -2.25 1.23 -17.03
C GLU A 222 -0.91 0.83 -16.38
N ILE A 223 -0.05 1.80 -16.07
CA ILE A 223 1.24 1.59 -15.42
C ILE A 223 1.04 1.36 -13.92
N GLU A 224 0.30 2.26 -13.26
CA GLU A 224 -0.04 2.13 -11.84
C GLU A 224 -0.83 0.84 -11.57
N GLU A 225 -1.73 0.45 -12.46
CA GLU A 225 -2.48 -0.81 -12.36
C GLU A 225 -1.59 -2.05 -12.37
N LYS A 226 -0.47 -2.01 -13.10
CA LYS A 226 0.51 -3.10 -13.12
C LYS A 226 1.32 -3.13 -11.83
N GLU A 227 1.64 -1.96 -11.29
CA GLU A 227 2.31 -1.86 -9.98
C GLU A 227 1.41 -2.35 -8.85
N VAL A 228 0.13 -1.97 -8.82
CA VAL A 228 -0.83 -2.49 -7.82
C VAL A 228 -0.93 -4.00 -7.91
N HIS A 229 -1.06 -4.55 -9.12
CA HIS A 229 -1.13 -5.99 -9.31
C HIS A 229 0.15 -6.73 -8.91
N TYR A 230 1.31 -6.07 -9.01
CA TYR A 230 2.57 -6.61 -8.53
C TYR A 230 2.56 -6.82 -7.00
N PHE A 231 1.93 -5.91 -6.24
CA PHE A 231 1.77 -6.06 -4.79
C PHE A 231 0.84 -7.20 -4.39
N GLU A 232 -0.17 -7.51 -5.19
CA GLU A 232 -1.13 -8.60 -4.91
C GLU A 232 -0.51 -9.99 -5.10
N LEU A 233 0.53 -10.11 -5.93
CA LEU A 233 1.19 -11.38 -6.28
C LEU A 233 2.48 -11.66 -5.48
N ALA A 234 3.00 -10.67 -4.75
CA ALA A 234 4.26 -10.74 -4.00
C ALA A 234 4.08 -11.20 -2.56
#